data_AF-A0A971BY76-F1
#
_entry.id   AF-A0A971BY76-F1
#
_cell.length_a   1.000
_cell.length_b   1.000
_cell.length_c   1.000
_cell.angle_alpha   90.00
_cell.angle_beta   90.00
_cell.angle_gamma   90.00
#
_symmetry.space_group_name_H-M   'P 1'
#
loop_
_entity.id
_entity.type
_entity.pdbx_description
1 polymer ?
#
loop_
_entity_poly.entity_id
_entity_poly.type
_entity_poly.pdbx_seq_one_letter_code
_entity_poly.pdbx_strand_id
1 'polypeptide(L)' 'MSVLEELSQALINGNAPKTKELAQKAIDEGMAPSKVLSEGLIVGMNEVGRRFKNNEFYVPEVLIAARAMHSGMDVL' A
#
# COMPACT_ATOMS: atom_id res chain seq x y z
N MET A 1 -0.74 -15.39 4.42
CA MET A 1 -0.47 -14.02 3.97
C MET A 1 -1.00 -13.10 5.05
N SER A 2 -0.15 -12.22 5.57
CA SER A 2 -0.49 -11.25 6.60
C SER A 2 -1.28 -10.09 5.96
N VAL A 3 -2.18 -9.43 6.70
CA VAL A 3 -2.95 -8.27 6.18
C VAL A 3 -2.04 -7.18 5.59
N LEU A 4 -0.83 -7.02 6.14
CA LEU A 4 0.20 -6.10 5.65
C LEU A 4 0.76 -6.46 4.26
N GLU A 5 0.90 -7.75 3.96
CA GLU A 5 1.35 -8.23 2.65
C GLU A 5 0.26 -8.01 1.60
N GLU A 6 -1.00 -8.29 1.96
CA GLU A 6 -2.15 -8.00 1.09
C GLU A 6 -2.30 -6.49 0.87
N LEU A 7 -2.07 -5.67 1.89
CA LEU A 7 -2.09 -4.21 1.80
C LEU A 7 -1.04 -3.72 0.79
N SER A 8 0.18 -4.24 0.92
CA SER A 8 1.29 -3.93 0.02
C SER A 8 0.95 -4.30 -1.42
N GLN A 9 0.41 -5.50 -1.65
CA GLN A 9 -0.03 -5.92 -2.98
C GLN A 9 -1.17 -5.07 -3.53
N ALA A 10 -2.17 -4.74 -2.71
CA ALA A 10 -3.28 -3.87 -3.14
C ALA A 10 -2.75 -2.49 -3.56
N LEU A 11 -1.79 -1.95 -2.82
CA LEU A 11 -1.13 -0.68 -3.16
C LEU A 11 -0.33 -0.79 -4.46
N ILE A 12 0.48 -1.85 -4.64
CA ILE A 12 1.26 -2.07 -5.86
C ILE A 12 0.36 -2.18 -7.09
N ASN A 13 -0.80 -2.83 -6.95
CA ASN A 13 -1.82 -2.92 -8.00
C ASN A 13 -2.62 -1.62 -8.19
N GLY A 14 -2.37 -0.59 -7.38
CA GLY A 14 -3.10 0.68 -7.47
C GLY A 14 -4.55 0.62 -6.99
N ASN A 15 -4.91 -0.39 -6.20
CA ASN A 15 -6.28 -0.62 -5.75
C ASN A 15 -6.57 0.16 -4.45
N ALA A 16 -6.85 1.46 -4.61
CA ALA A 16 -7.20 2.36 -3.52
C ALA A 16 -8.31 1.86 -2.56
N PRO A 17 -9.48 1.38 -3.04
CA PRO A 17 -10.52 0.91 -2.12
C PRO A 17 -10.06 -0.30 -1.31
N LYS A 18 -9.37 -1.26 -1.93
CA LYS A 18 -8.86 -2.44 -1.23
C LYS A 18 -7.74 -2.10 -0.24
N THR A 19 -6.85 -1.15 -0.58
CA THR A 19 -5.85 -0.63 0.35
C THR A 19 -6.52 0.01 1.58
N LYS A 20 -7.60 0.77 1.39
CA LYS A 20 -8.38 1.38 2.48
C LYS A 20 -8.97 0.32 3.41
N GLU A 21 -9.63 -0.69 2.85
CA GLU A 21 -10.23 -1.78 3.63
C GLU A 21 -9.20 -2.59 4.43
N LEU A 22 -8.07 -2.93 3.81
CA LEU A 22 -7.01 -3.69 4.46
C LEU A 22 -6.29 -2.88 5.54
N ALA A 23 -6.11 -1.57 5.32
CA ALA A 23 -5.57 -0.68 6.35
C ALA A 23 -6.49 -0.64 7.57
N GLN A 24 -7.80 -0.47 7.34
CA GLN A 24 -8.79 -0.49 8.42
C GLN A 24 -8.80 -1.81 9.18
N LYS A 25 -8.75 -2.92 8.44
CA LYS A 25 -8.70 -4.27 9.02
C LYS A 25 -7.46 -4.46 9.89
N ALA A 26 -6.31 -3.95 9.46
CA ALA A 26 -5.08 -4.06 10.24
C ALA A 26 -5.18 -3.31 11.58
N ILE A 27 -5.81 -2.13 11.57
CA ILE A 27 -6.08 -1.35 12.78
C ILE A 27 -7.10 -2.05 13.69
N ASP A 28 -8.14 -2.64 13.11
CA ASP A 28 -9.17 -3.41 13.83
C ASP A 28 -8.60 -4.67 14.50
N GLU A 29 -7.60 -5.31 13.87
CA GLU A 29 -6.80 -6.39 14.47
C GLU A 29 -5.85 -5.91 15.59
N GLY A 30 -5.85 -4.62 15.92
CA GLY A 30 -5.04 -4.02 16.98
C GLY A 30 -3.60 -3.73 16.58
N MET A 31 -3.27 -3.72 15.28
CA MET A 31 -1.95 -3.26 14.84
C MET A 31 -1.82 -1.73 15.01
N ALA A 32 -0.63 -1.30 15.43
CA ALA A 32 -0.34 0.13 15.52
C ALA A 32 -0.35 0.78 14.12
N PRO A 33 -0.93 1.98 13.95
CA PRO A 33 -0.96 2.68 12.67
C PRO A 33 0.43 2.86 12.04
N SER A 34 1.43 3.18 12.87
CA SER A 34 2.83 3.30 12.44
C SER A 34 3.39 1.99 11.87
N LYS A 35 2.93 0.84 12.38
CA LYS A 35 3.31 -0.49 11.90
C LYS A 35 2.69 -0.75 10.52
N VAL A 36 1.40 -0.45 10.36
CA VAL A 36 0.68 -0.60 9.08
C VAL A 36 1.27 0.30 7.99
N LEU A 37 1.62 1.53 8.34
CA LEU A 37 2.32 2.45 7.44
C LEU A 37 3.69 1.91 7.04
N SER A 38 4.52 1.52 8.01
CA SER A 38 5.92 1.16 7.76
C SER A 38 6.08 -0.21 7.11
N GLU A 39 5.34 -1.21 7.57
CA GLU A 39 5.44 -2.60 7.11
C GLU A 39 4.45 -2.96 5.99
N GLY A 40 3.46 -2.10 5.74
CA GLY A 40 2.51 -2.28 4.64
C GLY A 40 2.68 -1.24 3.54
N LEU A 41 2.32 0.02 3.81
CA LEU A 41 2.27 1.05 2.77
C LEU A 41 3.67 1.40 2.21
N ILE A 42 4.66 1.59 3.07
CA ILE A 42 6.04 1.90 2.68
C ILE A 42 6.69 0.71 1.97
N VAL A 43 6.44 -0.52 2.42
CA VAL A 43 6.94 -1.74 1.76
C VAL A 43 6.38 -1.85 0.34
N GLY A 44 5.07 -1.66 0.17
CA GLY A 44 4.43 -1.63 -1.14
C GLY A 44 5.02 -0.53 -2.05
N MET A 45 5.23 0.67 -1.52
CA MET A 45 5.79 1.78 -2.30
C MET A 45 7.25 1.56 -2.71
N ASN A 46 8.05 0.89 -1.87
CA ASN A 46 9.41 0.49 -2.24
C ASN A 46 9.41 -0.48 -3.42
N GLU A 47 8.49 -1.45 -3.44
CA GLU A 47 8.35 -2.39 -4.55
C GLU A 47 7.89 -1.69 -5.84
N VAL A 48 6.94 -0.75 -5.75
CA VAL A 48 6.56 0.12 -6.87
C VAL A 48 7.77 0.89 -7.40
N GLY A 49 8.59 1.48 -6.53
CA GLY A 49 9.81 2.18 -6.91
C GLY A 49 10.86 1.26 -7.55
N ARG A 50 10.97 0.00 -7.09
CA ARG A 50 11.84 -1.01 -7.69
C ARG A 50 11.37 -1.38 -9.09
N ARG A 51 10.08 -1.62 -9.28
CA ARG A 51 9.46 -1.92 -10.58
C ARG A 51 9.58 -0.76 -11.55
N PHE A 52 9.45 0.47 -11.06
CA PHE A 52 9.68 1.67 -11.85
C PHE A 52 11.14 1.74 -12.35
N LYS A 53 12.12 1.43 -11.49
CA LYS A 53 13.54 1.35 -11.88
C LYS A 53 13.84 0.22 -12.87
N ASN A 54 13.09 -0.88 -12.80
CA ASN A 54 13.23 -2.02 -13.70
C ASN A 54 12.50 -1.86 -15.05
N ASN A 55 11.93 -0.68 -15.34
CA ASN A 55 11.04 -0.45 -16.50
C ASN A 55 9.80 -1.36 -16.52
N GLU A 56 9.37 -1.87 -15.37
CA GLU A 56 8.13 -2.66 -15.23
C GLU A 56 6.91 -1.77 -14.98
N PHE A 57 7.10 -0.63 -14.31
CA PHE A 57 6.06 0.38 -14.03
C PHE A 57 6.43 1.71 -14.69
N TYR A 58 5.42 2.43 -15.18
CA TYR A 58 5.55 3.77 -15.70
C TYR A 58 4.99 4.81 -14.73
N VAL A 59 5.16 6.09 -15.05
CA VAL A 59 4.67 7.22 -14.25
C VAL A 59 3.17 7.09 -13.89
N PRO A 60 2.26 6.67 -14.78
CA PRO A 60 0.86 6.50 -14.43
C PRO A 60 0.65 5.46 -13.32
N GLU A 61 1.29 4.30 -13.39
CA GLU A 61 1.18 3.25 -12.37
C GLU A 61 1.71 3.72 -11.01
N VAL A 62 2.80 4.49 -11.00
CA VAL A 62 3.34 5.10 -9.78
C VAL A 62 2.33 6.10 -9.19
N LEU A 63 1.67 6.92 -10.03
CA LEU A 63 0.64 7.85 -9.58
C LEU A 63 -0.59 7.13 -9.00
N ILE A 64 -1.01 6.02 -9.61
CA ILE A 64 -2.12 5.21 -9.10
C ILE A 64 -1.74 4.58 -7.76
N ALA A 65 -0.53 4.01 -7.63
CA ALA A 65 -0.04 3.48 -6.37
C ALA A 65 0.08 4.56 -5.28
N ALA A 66 0.53 5.76 -5.63
CA ALA A 66 0.56 6.91 -4.72
C ALA A 66 -0.84 7.31 -4.24
N ARG A 67 -1.85 7.25 -5.13
CA ARG A 67 -3.25 7.49 -4.76
C ARG A 67 -3.80 6.40 -3.83
N ALA A 68 -3.45 5.15 -4.06
CA ALA A 68 -3.80 4.05 -3.17
C ALA A 68 -3.15 4.21 -1.79
N MET A 69 -1.88 4.62 -1.75
CA MET A 69 -1.18 4.96 -0.51
C MET A 69 -1.90 6.05 0.29
N HIS A 70 -2.30 7.13 -0.38
CA HIS A 70 -3.04 8.22 0.26
C HIS A 70 -4.37 7.73 0.85
N SER A 71 -5.07 6.85 0.15
CA SER A 71 -6.34 6.26 0.62
C SER A 71 -6.14 5.34 1.83
N GLY A 72 -4.99 4.66 1.92
CA GLY A 72 -4.61 3.87 3.10
C GLY A 72 -4.21 4.76 4.28
N MET A 73 -3.51 5.87 4.03
CA MET A 73 -3.14 6.84 5.07
C MET A 73 -4.34 7.58 5.66
N ASP A 74 -5.39 7.81 4.87
CA ASP A 74 -6.65 8.43 5.32
C ASP A 74 -7.37 7.63 6.43
N VAL A 75 -6.99 6.36 6.61
CA VAL A 75 -7.56 5.43 7.60
C VAL A 75 -6.73 5.34 8.88
N LEU A 76 -5.44 5.67 8.80
CA LEU A 76 -4.46 5.53 9.87
C LEU A 76 -4.42 6.78 10.76
#